data_AF-V7FA93-F1
#
_entry.id   AF-V7FA93-F1
#
_cell.length_a   1.000
_cell.length_b   1.000
_cell.length_c   1.000
_cell.angle_alpha   90.00
_cell.angle_beta   90.00
_cell.angle_gamma   90.00
#
_symmetry.space_group_name_H-M   'P 1'
#
loop_
_entity.id
_entity.type
_entity.pdbx_description
1 polymer ?
#
loop_
_entity_poly.entity_id
_entity_poly.type
_entity_poly.pdbx_seq_one_letter_code
_entity_poly.pdbx_strand_id
1 'polypeptide(L)'
;MPYDLAFDRTAKHDSGWYHGASITALTKLCKTHDYKLVAVSAAGANAFFLPDASDIPELEPAQAYRENVLRNRWSRTTAKDQWERIKHMPFIEAP
;
A
#
# COMPACT_ATOMS: atom_id res chain seq x y z
N MET A 1 1.21 -2.90 14.10
CA MET A 1 2.21 -3.30 15.11
C MET A 1 2.40 -2.11 16.05
N PRO A 2 2.15 -2.28 17.36
CA PRO A 2 2.56 -1.28 18.35
C PRO A 2 4.06 -0.98 18.22
N TYR A 3 4.46 0.24 18.58
CA TYR A 3 5.87 0.60 18.58
C TYR A 3 6.64 -0.27 19.56
N ASP A 4 7.75 -0.87 19.09
CA ASP A 4 8.63 -1.75 19.85
C ASP A 4 10.07 -1.41 19.46
N LEU A 5 10.87 -0.92 20.41
CA LEU A 5 12.27 -0.52 20.20
C LEU A 5 13.16 -1.69 19.78
N ALA A 6 12.79 -2.92 20.18
CA ALA A 6 13.52 -4.13 19.85
C ALA A 6 12.93 -4.84 18.62
N PHE A 7 12.05 -4.17 17.86
CA PHE A 7 11.40 -4.77 16.70
C PHE A 7 12.41 -5.14 15.60
N ASP A 8 12.49 -6.43 15.31
CA ASP A 8 13.17 -6.98 14.13
C ASP A 8 12.14 -7.70 13.24
N ARG A 9 11.91 -7.16 12.05
CA ARG A 9 10.92 -7.69 11.10
C ARG A 9 11.20 -9.14 10.68
N THR A 10 12.47 -9.53 10.58
CA THR A 10 12.88 -10.88 10.16
C THR A 10 12.82 -11.89 11.29
N ALA A 11 12.97 -11.43 12.54
CA ALA A 11 12.70 -12.26 13.72
C ALA A 11 11.19 -12.47 13.94
N LYS A 12 10.36 -11.46 13.62
CA LYS A 12 8.90 -11.54 13.80
C LYS A 12 8.20 -12.38 12.74
N HIS A 13 8.69 -12.38 11.51
CA HIS A 13 8.19 -13.26 10.44
C HIS A 13 9.29 -13.46 9.39
N ASP A 14 9.44 -14.70 8.91
CA ASP A 14 10.52 -15.10 8.00
C ASP A 14 10.52 -14.34 6.65
N SER A 15 9.36 -13.88 6.19
CA SER A 15 9.25 -13.01 5.00
C SER A 15 9.79 -11.60 5.23
N GLY A 16 9.84 -11.16 6.50
CA GLY A 16 10.17 -9.79 6.87
C GLY A 16 9.18 -8.74 6.34
N TRP A 17 7.97 -9.12 5.91
CA TRP A 17 6.97 -8.18 5.36
C TRP A 17 6.16 -7.51 6.47
N TYR A 18 6.47 -6.23 6.70
CA TYR A 18 5.73 -5.34 7.58
C TYR A 18 5.66 -3.95 6.92
N HIS A 19 5.20 -3.93 5.67
CA HIS A 19 5.18 -2.74 4.85
C HIS A 19 3.97 -2.76 3.92
N GLY A 20 3.53 -1.57 3.52
CA GLY A 20 2.37 -1.37 2.66
C GLY A 20 1.50 -0.26 3.21
N ALA A 21 0.67 0.30 2.35
CA ALA A 21 -0.31 1.31 2.72
C ALA A 21 -1.59 1.06 1.92
N SER A 22 -2.74 1.27 2.55
CA SER A 22 -4.03 1.24 1.88
C SER A 22 -4.15 2.47 0.98
N ILE A 23 -4.37 2.26 -0.33
CA ILE A 23 -4.63 3.35 -1.28
C ILE A 23 -5.84 4.14 -0.81
N THR A 24 -6.91 3.47 -0.40
CA THR A 24 -8.12 4.12 0.14
C THR A 24 -7.82 4.97 1.37
N ALA A 25 -6.98 4.50 2.29
CA ALA A 25 -6.62 5.27 3.48
C ALA A 25 -5.79 6.52 3.11
N LEU A 26 -4.81 6.37 2.20
CA LEU A 26 -4.02 7.50 1.70
C LEU A 26 -4.88 8.50 0.94
N THR A 27 -5.82 8.06 0.10
CA THR A 27 -6.76 8.95 -0.58
C THR A 27 -7.61 9.73 0.41
N LYS A 28 -8.15 9.09 1.45
CA LYS A 28 -8.90 9.78 2.51
C LYS A 28 -8.05 10.83 3.22
N LEU A 29 -6.79 10.51 3.54
CA LEU A 29 -5.86 11.47 4.14
C LEU A 29 -5.56 12.64 3.19
N CYS A 30 -5.25 12.38 1.93
CA CYS A 30 -4.97 13.43 0.95
C CYS A 30 -6.17 14.37 0.74
N LYS A 31 -7.40 13.85 0.82
CA LYS A 31 -8.61 14.69 0.75
C LYS A 31 -8.70 15.71 1.89
N THR A 32 -8.14 15.45 3.07
CA THR A 32 -8.11 16.45 4.16
C THR A 32 -7.13 17.59 3.90
N HIS A 33 -6.36 17.51 2.81
CA HIS A 33 -5.37 18.49 2.40
C HIS A 33 -5.66 19.06 0.99
N ASP A 34 -6.89 18.90 0.49
CA ASP A 34 -7.32 19.36 -0.84
C ASP A 34 -6.60 18.68 -2.02
N TYR A 35 -6.27 17.39 -1.88
CA TYR A 35 -5.73 16.55 -2.96
C TYR A 35 -6.65 15.37 -3.30
N LYS A 36 -6.66 15.01 -4.59
CA LYS A 36 -7.35 13.84 -5.14
C LYS A 36 -6.37 12.87 -5.79
N LEU A 37 -6.68 11.57 -5.72
CA LEU A 37 -5.95 10.55 -6.46
C LEU A 37 -6.27 10.70 -7.94
N VAL A 38 -5.26 10.73 -8.82
CA VAL A 38 -5.50 10.91 -10.27
C VAL A 38 -4.90 9.79 -11.12
N ALA A 39 -3.87 9.11 -10.63
CA ALA A 39 -3.21 8.06 -11.41
C ALA A 39 -2.42 7.08 -10.53
N VAL A 40 -2.13 5.93 -11.11
CA VAL A 40 -1.15 4.96 -10.61
C VAL A 40 -0.22 4.59 -11.77
N SER A 41 1.07 4.45 -11.51
CA SER A 41 2.03 4.09 -12.54
C SER A 41 1.67 2.74 -13.18
N ALA A 42 1.95 2.58 -14.47
CA ALA A 42 1.62 1.36 -15.20
C ALA A 42 2.22 0.10 -14.54
N ALA A 43 3.42 0.23 -13.95
CA ALA A 43 4.10 -0.84 -13.24
C ALA A 43 3.66 -1.04 -11.78
N GLY A 44 2.63 -0.32 -11.29
CA GLY A 44 2.05 -0.51 -9.95
C GLY A 44 2.93 -0.04 -8.79
N ALA A 45 3.90 0.86 -9.05
CA ALA A 45 4.87 1.29 -8.04
C ALA A 45 4.47 2.59 -7.31
N ASN A 46 3.82 3.52 -8.02
CA ASN A 46 3.55 4.87 -7.51
C ASN A 46 2.06 5.21 -7.66
N ALA A 47 1.50 5.89 -6.66
CA ALA A 47 0.22 6.59 -6.76
C ALA A 47 0.50 8.10 -6.86
N PHE A 48 -0.28 8.80 -7.68
CA PHE A 48 -0.12 10.22 -7.95
C PHE A 48 -1.36 10.98 -7.47
N PHE A 49 -1.11 12.02 -6.67
CA PHE A 49 -2.13 12.90 -6.14
C PHE A 49 -1.91 14.31 -6.68
N LEU A 50 -2.98 15.00 -7.02
CA LEU A 50 -2.96 16.39 -7.46
C LEU A 50 -3.94 17.21 -6.62
N PRO A 51 -3.77 18.55 -6.56
CA PRO A 51 -4.77 19.41 -5.96
C PRO A 51 -6.16 19.15 -6.55
N ASP A 52 -7.19 19.19 -5.71
CA ASP A 52 -8.56 18.90 -6.11
C ASP A 52 -9.04 19.84 -7.23
N ALA A 53 -8.54 21.08 -7.23
CA ALA A 53 -8.77 22.10 -8.26
C ALA A 53 -8.12 21.82 -9.63
N SER A 54 -7.32 20.76 -9.78
CA SER A 54 -6.73 20.41 -11.08
C SER A 54 -7.77 19.85 -12.06
N ASP A 55 -7.54 20.07 -13.37
CA ASP A 55 -8.46 19.63 -14.44
C ASP A 55 -8.46 18.10 -14.68
N ILE A 56 -7.62 17.35 -13.96
CA ILE A 56 -7.54 15.90 -14.11
C ILE A 56 -8.65 15.25 -13.26
N PRO A 57 -9.45 14.33 -13.83
CA PRO A 57 -10.49 13.62 -13.08
C PRO A 57 -9.92 12.82 -11.89
N GLU A 58 -10.72 12.72 -10.82
CA GLU A 58 -10.40 11.83 -9.71
C GLU A 58 -10.48 10.36 -10.18
N LEU A 59 -9.51 9.57 -9.72
CA LEU A 59 -9.49 8.12 -9.86
C LEU A 59 -10.00 7.48 -8.56
N GLU A 60 -11.02 6.63 -8.70
CA GLU A 60 -11.56 5.87 -7.56
C GLU A 60 -10.49 4.92 -6.97
N PRO A 61 -10.20 4.99 -5.66
CA PRO A 61 -9.12 4.20 -5.05
C PRO A 61 -9.34 2.69 -5.16
N ALA A 62 -10.61 2.24 -5.21
CA ALA A 62 -10.97 0.84 -5.40
C ALA A 62 -10.56 0.30 -6.79
N GLN A 63 -10.41 1.19 -7.78
CA GLN A 63 -10.01 0.85 -9.15
C GLN A 63 -8.52 1.12 -9.42
N ALA A 64 -7.82 1.73 -8.46
CA ALA A 64 -6.45 2.20 -8.65
C ALA A 64 -5.38 1.11 -8.48
N TYR A 65 -5.69 0.02 -7.78
CA TYR A 65 -4.70 -1.01 -7.48
C TYR A 65 -4.14 -1.66 -8.75
N ARG A 66 -2.81 -1.66 -8.86
CA ARG A 66 -2.04 -2.41 -9.86
C ARG A 66 -0.89 -3.10 -9.16
N GLU A 67 -0.69 -4.35 -9.48
CA GLU A 67 0.38 -5.14 -8.87
C GLU A 67 1.76 -4.69 -9.36
N ASN A 68 2.74 -4.64 -8.45
CA ASN A 68 4.06 -4.12 -8.76
C ASN A 68 4.91 -5.12 -9.55
N VAL A 69 5.06 -4.87 -10.85
CA VAL A 69 5.75 -5.77 -11.79
C VAL A 69 7.22 -5.97 -11.42
N LEU A 70 7.92 -4.91 -11.02
CA LEU A 70 9.34 -4.96 -10.71
C LEU A 70 9.58 -5.73 -9.40
N ARG A 71 8.74 -5.48 -8.40
CA ARG A 71 8.77 -6.21 -7.12
C ARG A 71 8.54 -7.70 -7.34
N ASN A 72 7.52 -8.07 -8.10
CA ASN A 72 7.24 -9.47 -8.40
C ASN A 72 8.43 -10.18 -9.05
N ARG A 73 9.11 -9.49 -9.97
CA ARG A 73 10.32 -10.03 -10.63
C ARG A 73 11.46 -10.25 -9.62
N TRP A 74 11.70 -9.30 -8.73
CA TRP A 74 12.79 -9.40 -7.75
C TRP A 74 12.53 -10.40 -6.64
N SER A 75 11.30 -10.47 -6.13
CA SER A 75 10.95 -11.38 -5.05
C SER A 75 10.51 -12.76 -5.52
N ARG A 76 10.21 -12.94 -6.82
CA ARG A 76 9.61 -14.16 -7.39
C ARG A 76 8.31 -14.57 -6.67
N THR A 77 7.52 -13.58 -6.27
CA THR A 77 6.21 -13.77 -5.60
C THR A 77 5.19 -12.78 -6.14
N THR A 78 3.92 -13.15 -6.15
CA THR A 78 2.79 -12.23 -6.42
C THR A 78 2.21 -11.65 -5.13
N ALA A 79 1.32 -10.67 -5.24
CA ALA A 79 0.50 -10.16 -4.15
C ALA A 79 -0.40 -11.24 -3.55
N LYS A 80 -0.90 -12.16 -4.39
CA LYS A 80 -1.66 -13.33 -3.93
C LYS A 80 -0.79 -14.25 -3.08
N ASP A 81 0.41 -14.60 -3.55
CA ASP A 81 1.33 -15.46 -2.79
C ASP A 81 1.71 -14.82 -1.45
N GLN A 82 1.91 -13.50 -1.46
CA GLN A 82 2.20 -12.77 -0.24
C GLN A 82 1.04 -12.81 0.74
N TRP A 83 -0.18 -12.55 0.27
CA TRP A 83 -1.38 -12.62 1.08
C TRP A 83 -1.58 -14.00 1.68
N GLU A 84 -1.49 -15.06 0.86
CA GLU A 84 -1.61 -16.43 1.34
C GLU A 84 -0.61 -16.76 2.45
N ARG A 85 0.61 -16.22 2.36
CA ARG A 85 1.63 -16.39 3.39
C ARG A 85 1.32 -15.62 4.67
N ILE A 86 0.73 -14.44 4.62
CA ILE A 86 0.54 -13.59 5.82
C ILE A 86 -0.89 -13.51 6.35
N LYS A 87 -1.90 -14.04 5.64
CA LYS A 87 -3.33 -13.88 6.01
C LYS A 87 -3.70 -14.46 7.38
N HIS A 88 -2.86 -15.33 7.93
CA HIS A 88 -3.03 -15.94 9.24
C HIS A 88 -2.38 -15.10 10.36
N MET A 89 -1.60 -14.07 10.03
CA MET A 89 -0.98 -13.19 10.99
C MET A 89 -2.03 -12.32 11.68
N PRO A 90 -1.84 -11.98 12.97
CA PRO A 90 -2.81 -11.18 13.71
C PRO A 90 -2.93 -9.76 13.12
N PHE A 91 -4.17 -9.32 12.92
CA PHE A 91 -4.48 -7.91 12.71
C PHE A 91 -4.67 -7.25 14.09
N ILE A 92 -3.90 -6.20 14.36
CA ILE A 92 -3.95 -5.47 15.62
C ILE A 92 -4.43 -4.06 15.32
N GLU A 93 -5.57 -3.68 15.89
CA GLU A 93 -6.02 -2.29 15.88
C GLU A 93 -5.08 -1.46 16.77
N ALA A 94 -4.56 -0.37 16.21
CA ALA A 94 -3.82 0.61 16.99
C ALA A 94 -4.82 1.53 17.71
N PRO A 95 -4.60 1.84 19.00
CA PRO A 95 -5.42 2.79 19.75
C PRO A 95 -5.31 4.22 19.21
#